data_AF-A0A936FHR5-F1
#
_entry.id   AF-A0A936FHR5-F1
#
_cell.length_a   1.000
_cell.length_b   1.000
_cell.length_c   1.000
_cell.angle_alpha   90.00
_cell.angle_beta   90.00
_cell.angle_gamma   90.00
#
_symmetry.space_group_name_H-M   'P 1'
#
loop_
_entity.id
_entity.type
_entity.pdbx_description
1 polymer ?
#
loop_
_entity_poly.entity_id
_entity_poly.type
_entity_poly.pdbx_seq_one_letter_code
_entity_poly.pdbx_strand_id
1 'polypeptide(L)'
;MSTRTNIVLDDELVAQAMARAGVRTKKAAVEAALRAYVRQPDYSGLLALEGSDVLADDYDPATLFNADAQGWASDAVARAAEPAPPPYTAPTPPATTHKPRR
;
A
#
# COMPACT_ATOMS: atom_id res chain seq x y z
N MET A 1 0.49 -28.30 -15.54
CA MET A 1 0.38 -28.00 -16.99
C MET A 1 0.66 -26.52 -17.20
N SER A 2 1.38 -26.13 -18.26
CA SER A 2 1.64 -24.73 -18.61
C SER A 2 0.85 -24.38 -19.87
N THR A 3 -0.03 -23.39 -19.79
CA THR A 3 -0.82 -22.89 -20.92
C THR A 3 -0.35 -21.49 -21.29
N ARG A 4 -0.18 -21.21 -22.58
CA ARG A 4 0.16 -19.87 -23.08
C ARG A 4 -1.12 -19.12 -23.41
N THR A 5 -1.26 -17.91 -22.87
CA THR A 5 -2.45 -17.07 -23.04
C THR A 5 -2.03 -15.66 -23.41
N ASN A 6 -2.76 -15.02 -24.32
CA ASN A 6 -2.59 -13.60 -24.65
C ASN A 6 -3.57 -12.77 -23.80
N ILE A 7 -3.04 -11.92 -22.94
CA ILE A 7 -3.81 -11.01 -22.09
C ILE A 7 -3.15 -9.63 -22.11
N VAL A 8 -3.96 -8.57 -21.97
CA VAL A 8 -3.47 -7.21 -21.78
C VAL A 8 -3.27 -6.99 -20.28
N LEU A 9 -2.09 -6.50 -19.89
CA LEU A 9 -1.73 -6.20 -18.50
C LEU A 9 -1.25 -4.76 -18.42
N ASP A 10 -1.49 -4.15 -17.27
CA ASP A 10 -0.89 -2.86 -16.91
C ASP A 10 0.62 -3.07 -16.64
N ASP A 11 1.46 -2.38 -17.41
CA ASP A 11 2.92 -2.51 -17.33
C ASP A 11 3.49 -1.94 -16.04
N GLU A 12 2.86 -0.91 -15.46
CA GLU A 12 3.29 -0.35 -14.17
C GLU A 12 3.02 -1.35 -13.04
N LEU A 13 1.84 -1.96 -13.06
CA LEU A 13 1.46 -2.98 -12.09
C LEU A 13 2.36 -4.22 -12.19
N VAL A 14 2.70 -4.65 -13.41
CA VAL A 14 3.63 -5.76 -13.62
C VAL A 14 5.03 -5.40 -13.14
N ALA A 15 5.50 -4.17 -13.37
CA ALA A 15 6.80 -3.73 -12.86
C ALA A 15 6.85 -3.73 -11.32
N GLN A 16 5.78 -3.28 -10.66
CA GLN A 16 5.67 -3.35 -9.20
C GLN A 16 5.67 -4.80 -8.70
N ALA A 17 4.92 -5.69 -9.35
CA ALA A 17 4.90 -7.11 -9.02
C ALA A 17 6.29 -7.76 -9.22
N MET A 18 6.99 -7.41 -10.31
CA MET A 18 8.36 -7.86 -10.59
C MET A 18 9.33 -7.42 -9.49
N ALA A 19 9.25 -6.16 -9.06
CA ALA A 19 10.09 -5.61 -7.99
C ALA A 19 9.81 -6.30 -6.65
N ARG A 20 8.53 -6.48 -6.28
CA ARG A 20 8.13 -7.15 -5.03
C ARG A 20 8.51 -8.63 -5.01
N ALA A 21 8.39 -9.32 -6.14
CA ALA A 21 8.72 -10.74 -6.25
C ALA A 21 10.20 -11.01 -6.58
N GLY A 22 11.00 -9.98 -6.89
CA GLY A 22 12.42 -10.12 -7.26
C GLY A 22 12.66 -10.87 -8.57
N VAL A 23 11.72 -10.81 -9.52
CA VAL A 23 11.76 -11.59 -10.78
C VAL A 23 12.08 -10.72 -12.00
N ARG A 24 12.69 -11.33 -13.01
CA ARG A 24 13.14 -10.64 -14.24
C ARG A 24 12.16 -10.70 -15.40
N THR A 25 11.13 -11.53 -15.33
CA THR A 25 10.20 -11.74 -16.44
C THR A 25 8.76 -11.48 -16.03
N LYS A 26 7.96 -10.92 -16.94
CA LYS A 26 6.53 -10.69 -16.74
C LYS A 26 5.78 -11.99 -16.42
N LYS A 27 6.12 -13.10 -17.09
CA LYS A 27 5.55 -14.44 -16.80
C LYS A 27 5.79 -14.84 -15.34
N ALA A 28 7.02 -14.72 -14.86
CA ALA A 28 7.36 -15.10 -13.49
C ALA A 28 6.65 -14.20 -12.46
N ALA A 29 6.44 -12.93 -12.77
CA ALA A 29 5.69 -12.03 -11.90
C ALA A 29 4.22 -12.42 -11.80
N VAL A 30 3.59 -12.76 -12.93
CA VAL A 30 2.21 -13.24 -12.96
C VAL A 30 2.06 -14.56 -12.20
N GLU A 31 2.98 -15.52 -12.40
CA GLU A 31 2.95 -16.79 -11.66
C GLU A 31 3.15 -16.59 -10.15
N ALA A 32 4.09 -15.73 -9.75
CA ALA A 32 4.33 -15.40 -8.36
C ALA A 32 3.11 -14.72 -7.72
N ALA A 33 2.48 -13.77 -8.41
CA ALA A 33 1.28 -13.09 -7.93
C ALA A 33 0.11 -14.07 -7.76
N LEU A 34 -0.13 -14.95 -8.73
CA LEU A 34 -1.19 -15.96 -8.63
C LEU A 34 -0.91 -16.97 -7.52
N ARG A 35 0.34 -17.42 -7.37
CA ARG A 35 0.72 -18.32 -6.27
C ARG A 35 0.53 -17.64 -4.91
N ALA A 36 0.88 -16.36 -4.79
CA ALA A 36 0.65 -15.60 -3.57
C ALA A 36 -0.84 -15.41 -3.27
N TYR A 37 -1.67 -15.20 -4.29
CA TYR A 37 -3.11 -15.02 -4.15
C TYR A 37 -3.84 -16.30 -3.70
N VAL A 38 -3.44 -17.45 -4.25
CA VAL A 38 -4.04 -18.76 -3.90
C VAL A 38 -3.45 -19.33 -2.61
N ARG A 39 -2.26 -18.88 -2.20
CA ARG A 39 -1.64 -19.34 -0.95
C ARG A 39 -2.51 -18.94 0.22
N GLN A 40 -3.03 -19.92 0.96
CA GLN A 40 -3.53 -19.68 2.32
C GLN A 40 -2.39 -19.10 3.16
N PRO A 41 -2.58 -17.98 3.86
CA PRO A 41 -1.58 -17.49 4.80
C PRO A 41 -1.30 -18.59 5.82
N ASP A 42 -0.02 -18.89 6.03
CA ASP A 42 0.39 -19.84 7.04
C ASP A 42 0.40 -19.13 8.39
N TYR A 43 -0.65 -19.37 9.18
CA TYR A 43 -0.80 -18.80 10.51
C TYR A 43 -0.08 -19.62 11.58
N SER A 44 0.56 -20.75 11.25
CA SER A 44 1.18 -21.64 12.24
C SER A 44 2.22 -20.92 13.10
N GLY A 45 3.03 -20.04 12.50
CA GLY A 45 4.00 -19.24 13.23
C GLY A 45 3.37 -18.21 14.18
N LEU A 46 2.25 -17.59 13.78
CA LEU A 46 1.52 -16.66 14.65
C LEU A 46 0.81 -17.41 15.79
N LEU A 47 0.20 -18.55 15.49
CA LEU A 47 -0.44 -19.43 16.48
C LEU A 47 0.58 -20.02 17.45
N ALA A 48 1.81 -20.30 17.01
CA ALA A 48 2.88 -20.78 17.89
C ALA A 48 3.32 -19.73 18.93
N LEU A 49 3.01 -18.45 18.72
CA LEU A 49 3.24 -17.38 19.70
C LEU A 49 2.10 -17.27 20.72
N GLU A 50 0.98 -17.99 20.54
CA GLU A 50 -0.11 -18.00 21.51
C GLU A 50 0.38 -18.56 22.86
N GLY A 51 0.18 -17.78 23.93
CA GLY A 51 0.69 -18.13 25.26
C GLY A 51 2.18 -17.87 25.48
N SER A 52 2.89 -17.31 24.50
CA SER A 52 4.26 -16.81 24.70
C SER A 52 4.26 -15.38 25.26
N ASP A 53 5.28 -15.06 26.07
CA ASP A 53 5.46 -13.76 26.70
C ASP A 53 6.11 -12.75 25.75
N VAL A 54 5.45 -12.51 24.62
CA VAL A 54 5.90 -11.58 23.55
C VAL A 54 5.23 -10.21 23.61
N LEU A 55 4.26 -10.05 24.50
CA LEU A 55 3.62 -8.77 24.76
C LEU A 55 4.49 -7.94 25.69
N ALA A 56 4.47 -6.63 25.52
CA ALA A 56 5.13 -5.74 26.47
C ALA A 56 4.37 -5.77 27.82
N ASP A 57 5.09 -5.60 28.93
CA ASP A 57 4.52 -5.63 30.28
C ASP A 57 3.41 -4.58 30.49
N ASP A 58 3.47 -3.49 29.75
CA ASP A 58 2.53 -2.37 29.78
C ASP A 58 1.46 -2.43 28.67
N TYR A 59 1.38 -3.53 27.92
CA TYR A 59 0.39 -3.71 26.86
C TYR A 59 -1.00 -3.98 27.43
N ASP A 60 -1.88 -2.96 27.40
CA ASP A 60 -3.29 -3.08 27.75
C ASP A 60 -4.19 -2.93 26.50
N PRO A 61 -4.85 -4.02 26.04
CA PRO A 61 -5.73 -3.97 24.86
C PRO A 61 -6.98 -3.10 25.09
N ALA A 62 -7.42 -2.88 26.33
CA ALA A 62 -8.60 -2.07 26.62
C ALA A 62 -8.36 -0.59 26.31
N THR A 63 -7.12 -0.10 26.40
CA THR A 63 -6.80 1.30 26.10
C THR A 63 -7.04 1.66 24.63
N LEU A 64 -6.88 0.71 23.70
CA LEU A 64 -7.06 0.93 22.26
C LEU A 64 -8.52 1.05 21.83
N PHE A 65 -9.43 0.39 22.54
CA PHE A 65 -10.86 0.32 22.20
C PHE A 65 -11.75 1.20 23.09
N ASN A 66 -11.20 1.81 24.14
CA ASN A 66 -11.92 2.75 25.01
C ASN A 66 -11.42 4.21 24.86
N ALA A 67 -10.46 4.47 23.97
CA ALA A 67 -9.86 5.79 23.72
C ALA A 67 -10.87 6.83 23.16
N ASP A 68 -12.05 6.38 22.74
CA ASP A 68 -13.15 7.16 22.21
C ASP A 68 -14.07 7.76 23.29
N ALA A 69 -13.90 7.42 24.57
CA ALA A 69 -14.66 8.09 25.64
C ALA A 69 -14.04 9.43 26.08
N GLN A 70 -12.72 9.62 25.99
CA GLN A 70 -12.07 10.80 26.58
C GLN A 70 -10.70 11.13 25.95
N GLY A 71 -10.59 11.28 24.61
CA GLY A 71 -9.23 11.47 24.07
C GLY A 71 -9.00 11.96 22.65
N TRP A 72 -10.01 12.11 21.77
CA TRP A 72 -9.76 12.76 20.47
C TRP A 72 -9.52 14.28 20.56
N ALA A 73 -9.59 14.85 21.77
CA ALA A 73 -9.41 16.28 22.01
C ALA A 73 -8.81 16.61 23.40
N SER A 74 -7.57 16.20 23.69
CA SER A 74 -6.66 17.00 24.52
C SER A 74 -5.29 16.34 24.66
N ASP A 75 -4.28 17.09 24.26
CA ASP A 75 -2.85 16.94 24.57
C ASP A 75 -1.99 15.99 23.73
N ALA A 76 -1.26 16.65 22.81
CA ALA A 76 0.07 16.31 22.33
C ALA A 76 0.24 15.26 21.20
N VAL A 77 -0.64 15.24 20.20
CA VAL A 77 -0.13 14.98 18.83
C VAL A 77 0.40 16.31 18.32
N ALA A 78 1.69 16.56 18.55
CA ALA A 78 2.41 17.60 17.87
C ALA A 78 2.11 17.44 16.37
N ARG A 79 1.36 18.40 15.81
CA ARG A 79 1.15 18.52 14.38
C ARG A 79 2.54 18.56 13.78
N ALA A 80 3.01 17.46 13.20
CA ALA A 80 4.06 17.52 12.20
C ALA A 80 3.47 18.41 11.11
N ALA A 81 3.79 19.70 11.17
CA ALA A 81 3.45 20.64 10.12
C ALA A 81 4.06 20.05 8.85
N GLU A 82 3.21 19.70 7.90
CA GLU A 82 3.64 19.40 6.56
C GLU A 82 4.50 20.58 6.11
N PRO A 83 5.77 20.38 5.70
CA PRO A 83 6.60 21.47 5.24
C PRO A 83 5.85 22.18 4.10
N ALA A 84 5.75 23.50 4.19
CA ALA A 84 5.04 24.31 3.20
C ALA A 84 5.43 23.87 1.78
N PRO A 85 4.46 23.65 0.87
CA PRO A 85 4.77 23.18 -0.47
C PRO A 85 5.77 24.14 -1.12
N PRO A 86 6.82 23.62 -1.79
CA PRO A 86 7.76 24.49 -2.50
C PRO A 86 6.97 25.36 -3.49
N PRO A 87 7.40 26.61 -3.76
CA PRO A 87 6.71 27.51 -4.68
C PRO A 87 6.89 26.99 -6.12
N TYR A 88 6.15 25.95 -6.49
CA TYR A 88 6.01 25.54 -7.86
C TYR A 88 5.04 26.52 -8.52
N THR A 89 5.58 27.40 -9.37
CA THR A 89 4.79 28.12 -10.35
C THR A 89 4.13 27.08 -11.24
N ALA A 90 2.81 26.93 -11.13
CA ALA A 90 2.06 26.12 -12.06
C ALA A 90 2.33 26.65 -13.49
N PRO A 91 2.77 25.81 -14.44
CA PRO A 91 2.89 26.25 -15.83
C PRO A 91 1.50 26.66 -16.31
N THR A 92 1.40 27.91 -16.76
CA THR A 92 0.19 28.46 -17.34
C THR A 92 -0.29 27.55 -18.47
N PRO A 93 -1.55 27.09 -18.46
CA PRO A 93 -2.06 26.26 -19.55
C PRO A 93 -1.91 27.02 -20.87
N PRO A 94 -1.44 26.38 -21.96
CA PRO A 94 -1.32 27.05 -23.24
C PRO A 94 -2.70 27.53 -23.70
N ALA A 95 -2.75 28.77 -24.17
CA ALA A 95 -3.97 29.41 -24.65
C ALA A 95 -4.67 28.53 -25.71
N THR A 96 -5.92 28.19 -25.46
CA THR A 96 -6.75 27.45 -26.41
C THR A 96 -7.07 28.39 -27.57
N THR A 97 -6.31 28.27 -28.67
CA THR A 97 -6.68 28.96 -29.92
C THR A 97 -7.84 28.20 -30.54
N HIS A 98 -9.05 28.64 -30.25
CA HIS A 98 -10.26 28.19 -30.95
C HIS A 98 -10.19 28.73 -32.39
N LYS A 99 -9.84 27.88 -33.35
CA LYS A 99 -9.85 28.24 -34.77
C LYS A 99 -11.32 28.38 -35.20
N PRO A 100 -11.77 29.54 -35.74
CA PRO A 100 -13.13 29.67 -36.22
C PRO A 100 -13.31 28.73 -37.42
N ARG A 101 -14.33 27.88 -37.37
CA ARG A 101 -14.77 27.08 -38.52
C ARG A 101 -15.32 28.06 -39.56
N ARG A 102 -14.68 28.11 -40.73
CA ARG A 102 -15.21 28.71 -41.96
C ARG A 102 -15.50 27.58 -42.94
#